data_AF-A0A2W5N2N6-F1
#
_entry.id   AF-A0A2W5N2N6-F1
#
_cell.length_a   1.000
_cell.length_b   1.000
_cell.length_c   1.000
_cell.angle_alpha   90.00
_cell.angle_beta   90.00
_cell.angle_gamma   90.00
#
_symmetry.space_group_name_H-M   'P 1'
#
loop_
_entity.id
_entity.type
_entity.pdbx_description
1 polymer ?
#
loop_
_entity_poly.entity_id
_entity_poly.type
_entity_poly.pdbx_seq_one_letter_code
_entity_poly.pdbx_strand_id
1 'polypeptide(L)'
;MGLLLGIMFWAVAILLIVGMIPTIVAAIVDRTKGKVRTLTIGAINFAGCAPFALEIFKRGNDLHTAISYVVQPRTIVVMYLAAGVGYMIDWAMTGIVSSIMVQRAKGRTKEIKKQQAQLIERWGVEVTGTIPLDEYGFPKEEIPAKGHDQSSS
;
A
#
# COMPACT_ATOMS: atom_id res chain seq x y z
N MET A 1 -29.81 -3.18 -11.45
CA MET A 1 -29.76 -4.59 -11.01
C MET A 1 -29.50 -4.76 -9.51
N GLY A 2 -28.45 -4.16 -8.92
CA GLY A 2 -28.17 -4.33 -7.48
C GLY A 2 -29.31 -3.92 -6.53
N LEU A 3 -30.00 -2.81 -6.80
CA LEU A 3 -31.17 -2.37 -6.02
C LEU A 3 -32.33 -3.37 -6.06
N LEU A 4 -32.57 -4.02 -7.20
CA LEU A 4 -33.63 -5.02 -7.34
C LEU A 4 -33.32 -6.30 -6.54
N LEU A 5 -32.05 -6.73 -6.54
CA LEU A 5 -31.59 -7.84 -5.70
C LEU A 5 -31.68 -7.51 -4.22
N GLY A 6 -31.36 -6.27 -3.83
CA GLY A 6 -31.50 -5.81 -2.44
C GLY A 6 -32.95 -5.79 -1.96
N ILE A 7 -33.91 -5.43 -2.82
CA ILE A 7 -35.34 -5.46 -2.51
C ILE A 7 -35.85 -6.92 -2.43
N MET A 8 -35.40 -7.79 -3.33
CA MET A 8 -35.76 -9.20 -3.33
C MET A 8 -35.17 -9.95 -2.13
N PHE A 9 -33.97 -9.59 -1.69
CA PHE A 9 -33.25 -10.17 -0.55
C PHE A 9 -33.05 -9.15 0.58
N TRP A 10 -34.15 -8.53 1.01
CA TRP A 10 -34.12 -7.44 1.99
C TRP A 10 -33.47 -7.82 3.33
N ALA A 11 -33.71 -9.02 3.84
CA ALA A 11 -33.14 -9.47 5.12
C ALA A 11 -31.62 -9.62 5.04
N VAL A 12 -31.10 -10.13 3.91
CA VAL A 12 -29.65 -10.21 3.64
C VAL A 12 -29.06 -8.82 3.43
N ALA A 13 -29.78 -7.90 2.78
CA ALA A 13 -29.33 -6.53 2.58
C ALA A 13 -29.09 -5.81 3.91
N ILE A 14 -29.99 -5.95 4.89
CA ILE A 14 -29.83 -5.39 6.24
C ILE A 14 -28.57 -5.93 6.92
N LEU A 15 -28.35 -7.25 6.86
CA LEU A 15 -27.15 -7.85 7.44
C LEU A 15 -25.88 -7.29 6.80
N LEU A 16 -25.85 -7.16 5.47
CA LEU A 16 -24.70 -6.63 4.76
C LEU A 16 -24.46 -5.15 5.06
N ILE A 17 -25.50 -4.33 5.24
CA ILE A 17 -25.33 -2.92 5.62
C ILE A 17 -24.57 -2.80 6.94
N VAL A 18 -24.90 -3.63 7.93
CA VAL A 18 -24.24 -3.59 9.25
C VAL A 18 -22.87 -4.30 9.24
N GLY A 19 -22.77 -5.44 8.54
CA GLY A 19 -21.54 -6.21 8.43
C GLY A 19 -20.45 -5.52 7.60
N MET A 20 -20.83 -4.73 6.60
CA MET A 20 -19.89 -4.03 5.70
C MET A 20 -19.42 -2.67 6.20
N ILE A 21 -19.82 -2.22 7.40
CA ILE A 21 -19.35 -0.95 8.00
C ILE A 21 -17.81 -0.83 7.97
N PRO A 22 -17.02 -1.85 8.35
CA PRO A 22 -15.55 -1.78 8.27
C PRO A 22 -15.04 -1.57 6.84
N THR A 23 -15.70 -2.15 5.83
CA THR A 23 -15.34 -1.95 4.42
C THR A 23 -15.62 -0.53 3.96
N ILE A 24 -16.71 0.08 4.43
CA ILE A 24 -17.04 1.48 4.15
C ILE A 24 -15.96 2.39 4.74
N VAL A 25 -15.53 2.12 5.98
CA VAL A 25 -14.41 2.84 6.62
C VAL A 25 -13.13 2.69 5.79
N ALA A 26 -12.80 1.48 5.35
CA ALA A 26 -11.66 1.25 4.47
C ALA A 26 -11.76 2.05 3.15
N ALA A 27 -12.95 2.09 2.53
CA ALA A 27 -13.20 2.83 1.30
C ALA A 27 -13.01 4.35 1.43
N ILE A 28 -13.31 4.90 2.61
CA ILE A 28 -13.12 6.33 2.91
C ILE A 28 -11.63 6.64 3.16
N VAL A 29 -10.92 5.74 3.85
CA VAL A 29 -9.51 5.95 4.23
C VAL A 29 -8.55 5.66 3.07
N ASP A 30 -8.94 4.81 2.12
CA ASP A 30 -8.10 4.39 1.00
C ASP A 30 -7.87 5.53 -0.01
N ARG A 31 -6.63 6.05 -0.02
CA ARG A 31 -6.16 7.07 -0.98
C ARG A 31 -5.46 6.50 -2.21
N THR A 32 -5.44 5.17 -2.35
CA THR A 32 -4.71 4.49 -3.44
C THR A 32 -5.50 4.59 -4.74
N LYS A 33 -4.86 4.91 -5.88
CA LYS A 33 -5.53 5.09 -7.17
C LYS A 33 -6.39 3.89 -7.62
N GLY A 34 -5.99 2.67 -7.24
CA GLY A 34 -6.71 1.43 -7.57
C GLY A 34 -7.66 0.91 -6.48
N LYS A 35 -7.78 1.61 -5.35
CA LYS A 35 -8.55 1.19 -4.17
C LYS A 35 -8.30 -0.27 -3.74
N VAL A 36 -7.07 -0.75 -3.90
CA VAL A 36 -6.70 -2.15 -3.68
C VAL A 36 -6.93 -2.57 -2.23
N ARG A 37 -6.64 -1.67 -1.28
CA ARG A 37 -6.90 -1.83 0.15
C ARG A 37 -8.40 -2.05 0.41
N THR A 38 -9.24 -1.22 -0.18
CA THR A 38 -10.70 -1.36 -0.09
C THR A 38 -11.19 -2.69 -0.64
N LEU A 39 -10.65 -3.13 -1.78
CA LEU A 39 -11.03 -4.38 -2.42
C LEU A 39 -10.64 -5.60 -1.55
N THR A 40 -9.42 -5.62 -1.02
CA THR A 40 -8.94 -6.72 -0.17
C THR A 40 -9.74 -6.83 1.13
N ILE A 41 -9.91 -5.70 1.84
CA ILE A 41 -10.69 -5.66 3.08
C ILE A 41 -12.15 -6.01 2.79
N GLY A 42 -12.71 -5.48 1.71
CA GLY A 42 -14.09 -5.75 1.30
C GLY A 42 -14.35 -7.20 0.95
N ALA A 43 -13.45 -7.85 0.20
CA ALA A 43 -13.59 -9.26 -0.17
C ALA A 43 -13.55 -10.17 1.07
N ILE A 44 -12.62 -9.92 1.99
CA ILE A 44 -12.48 -10.75 3.21
C ILE A 44 -13.65 -10.49 4.17
N ASN A 45 -14.05 -9.24 4.36
CA ASN A 45 -15.21 -8.91 5.18
C ASN A 45 -16.48 -9.54 4.60
N PHE A 46 -16.67 -9.47 3.27
CA PHE A 46 -17.82 -10.07 2.60
C PHE A 46 -17.85 -11.60 2.76
N ALA A 47 -16.69 -12.25 2.66
CA ALA A 47 -16.56 -13.67 2.96
C ALA A 47 -16.95 -14.00 4.42
N GLY A 48 -16.65 -13.11 5.36
CA GLY A 48 -17.10 -13.23 6.76
C GLY A 48 -18.62 -13.09 6.95
N CYS A 49 -19.30 -12.32 6.09
CA CYS A 49 -20.75 -12.19 6.09
C CYS A 49 -21.47 -13.33 5.35
N ALA A 50 -20.79 -14.02 4.43
CA ALA A 50 -21.37 -15.08 3.59
C ALA A 50 -22.09 -16.21 4.36
N PRO A 51 -21.53 -16.81 5.43
CA PRO A 51 -22.23 -17.89 6.15
C PRO A 51 -23.56 -17.44 6.75
N PHE A 52 -23.61 -16.23 7.31
CA PHE A 52 -24.82 -15.68 7.92
C PHE A 52 -25.86 -15.28 6.85
N ALA A 53 -25.40 -14.74 5.72
CA ALA A 53 -26.28 -14.45 4.58
C ALA A 53 -26.95 -15.73 4.05
N LEU A 54 -26.20 -16.83 3.94
CA LEU A 54 -26.73 -18.13 3.53
C LEU A 54 -27.72 -18.70 4.57
N GLU A 55 -27.48 -18.49 5.85
CA GLU A 55 -28.37 -18.97 6.91
C GLU A 55 -29.71 -18.22 6.90
N ILE A 56 -29.69 -16.89 6.71
CA ILE A 56 -30.89 -16.06 6.55
C ILE A 56 -31.67 -16.48 5.30
N PHE A 57 -30.97 -16.73 4.19
CA PHE A 57 -31.60 -17.20 2.95
C PHE A 57 -32.31 -18.53 3.16
N LYS A 58 -31.66 -19.50 3.81
CA LYS A 58 -32.24 -20.82 4.09
C LYS A 58 -33.44 -20.78 5.04
N ARG A 59 -33.46 -19.84 5.99
CA ARG A 59 -34.52 -19.68 7.00
C ARG A 59 -35.72 -18.86 6.51
N GLY A 60 -35.76 -18.48 5.23
CA GLY A 60 -36.94 -17.85 4.61
C GLY A 60 -36.85 -16.34 4.43
N ASN A 61 -35.65 -15.73 4.54
CA ASN A 61 -35.41 -14.30 4.27
C ASN A 61 -36.36 -13.35 5.03
N ASP A 62 -36.66 -13.70 6.28
CA ASP A 62 -37.52 -12.91 7.16
C ASP A 62 -36.74 -11.82 7.91
N LEU A 63 -37.39 -10.69 8.14
CA LEU A 63 -36.82 -9.51 8.81
C LEU A 63 -36.47 -9.82 10.26
N HIS A 64 -37.32 -10.56 10.98
CA HIS A 64 -37.06 -10.93 12.37
C HIS A 64 -35.80 -11.78 12.49
N THR A 65 -35.60 -12.70 11.54
CA THR A 65 -34.40 -13.53 11.46
C THR A 65 -33.15 -12.67 11.25
N ALA A 66 -33.16 -11.74 10.29
CA ALA A 66 -32.01 -10.86 10.06
C ALA A 66 -31.65 -10.01 11.29
N ILE A 67 -32.64 -9.39 11.93
CA ILE A 67 -32.41 -8.61 13.15
C ILE A 67 -31.83 -9.49 14.26
N SER A 68 -32.34 -10.71 14.42
CA SER A 68 -31.83 -11.65 15.42
C SER A 68 -30.34 -11.98 15.21
N TYR A 69 -29.88 -12.10 13.96
CA TYR A 69 -28.46 -12.34 13.67
C TYR A 69 -27.61 -11.09 13.86
N VAL A 70 -28.11 -9.92 13.47
CA VAL A 70 -27.37 -8.66 13.60
C VAL A 70 -27.18 -8.25 15.06
N VAL A 71 -28.17 -8.48 15.93
CA VAL A 71 -28.08 -8.14 17.37
C VAL A 71 -27.28 -9.19 18.15
N GLN A 72 -27.08 -10.38 17.60
CA GLN A 72 -26.28 -11.42 18.26
C GLN A 72 -24.79 -11.03 18.33
N PRO A 73 -24.19 -10.96 19.53
CA PRO A 73 -22.79 -10.56 19.71
C PRO A 73 -21.81 -11.47 18.95
N ARG A 74 -22.09 -12.78 18.93
CA ARG A 74 -21.29 -13.77 18.21
C ARG A 74 -21.16 -13.42 16.72
N THR A 75 -22.28 -13.04 16.09
CA THR A 75 -22.34 -12.71 14.66
C THR A 75 -21.50 -11.47 14.35
N ILE A 76 -21.67 -10.41 15.14
CA ILE A 76 -20.88 -9.17 14.99
C ILE A 76 -19.39 -9.46 15.14
N VAL A 77 -19.01 -10.22 16.17
CA VAL A 77 -17.61 -10.58 16.43
C VAL A 77 -17.01 -11.31 15.23
N VAL A 78 -17.69 -12.32 14.68
CA VAL A 78 -17.18 -13.07 13.52
C VAL A 78 -17.05 -12.18 12.29
N MET A 79 -18.06 -11.36 11.98
CA MET A 79 -18.01 -10.45 10.83
C MET A 79 -16.85 -9.45 10.97
N TYR A 80 -16.67 -8.87 12.16
CA TYR A 80 -15.67 -7.84 12.37
C TYR A 80 -14.26 -8.42 12.53
N LEU A 81 -14.14 -9.66 13.00
CA LEU A 81 -12.88 -10.40 12.95
C LEU A 81 -12.43 -10.66 11.51
N ALA A 82 -13.34 -11.04 10.62
CA ALA A 82 -13.02 -11.19 9.20
C ALA A 82 -12.55 -9.86 8.60
N ALA A 83 -13.22 -8.74 8.89
CA ALA A 83 -12.75 -7.42 8.52
C ALA A 83 -11.35 -7.12 9.09
N GLY A 84 -11.11 -7.44 10.37
CA GLY A 84 -9.82 -7.27 11.04
C GLY A 84 -8.69 -8.06 10.37
N VAL A 85 -8.96 -9.29 9.92
CA VAL A 85 -8.00 -10.08 9.11
C VAL A 85 -7.68 -9.36 7.80
N GLY A 86 -8.68 -8.76 7.15
CA GLY A 86 -8.45 -7.93 5.96
C GLY A 86 -7.51 -6.76 6.23
N TYR A 87 -7.71 -6.04 7.34
CA TYR A 87 -6.81 -4.96 7.74
C TYR A 87 -5.40 -5.46 8.07
N MET A 88 -5.27 -6.63 8.70
CA MET A 88 -3.98 -7.22 9.01
C MET A 88 -3.19 -7.57 7.74
N ILE A 89 -3.87 -8.13 6.73
CA ILE A 89 -3.26 -8.44 5.43
C ILE A 89 -2.82 -7.17 4.72
N ASP A 90 -3.65 -6.14 4.72
CA ASP A 90 -3.32 -4.83 4.13
C ASP A 90 -2.10 -4.18 4.79
N TRP A 91 -2.01 -4.24 6.13
CA TRP A 91 -0.87 -3.71 6.86
C TRP A 91 0.42 -4.47 6.54
N ALA A 92 0.37 -5.81 6.52
CA ALA A 92 1.50 -6.65 6.15
C ALA A 92 1.98 -6.34 4.71
N MET A 93 1.05 -6.24 3.76
CA MET A 93 1.37 -5.93 2.37
C MET A 93 2.00 -4.54 2.21
N THR A 94 1.48 -3.54 2.91
CA THR A 94 2.04 -2.18 2.92
C THR A 94 3.48 -2.16 3.45
N GLY A 95 3.78 -2.93 4.50
CA GLY A 95 5.13 -3.08 5.04
C GLY A 95 6.11 -3.71 4.06
N ILE A 96 5.69 -4.78 3.38
CA ILE A 96 6.51 -5.47 2.37
C ILE A 96 6.81 -4.54 1.18
N VAL A 97 5.78 -3.90 0.61
CA VAL A 97 5.95 -3.02 -0.55
C VAL A 97 6.87 -1.85 -0.21
N SER A 98 6.70 -1.23 0.94
CA SER A 98 7.55 -0.12 1.40
C SER A 98 9.01 -0.54 1.50
N SER A 99 9.28 -1.73 2.05
CA SER A 99 10.63 -2.28 2.17
C SER A 99 11.27 -2.51 0.79
N ILE A 100 10.52 -3.08 -0.16
CA ILE A 100 11.00 -3.30 -1.54
C ILE A 100 11.30 -1.96 -2.23
N MET A 101 10.44 -0.96 -2.08
CA MET A 101 10.65 0.36 -2.66
C MET A 101 11.92 1.03 -2.11
N VAL A 102 12.15 0.95 -0.80
CA VAL A 102 13.38 1.48 -0.19
C VAL A 102 14.63 0.74 -0.69
N GLN A 103 14.58 -0.59 -0.81
CA GLN A 103 15.70 -1.35 -1.35
C GLN A 103 16.00 -1.00 -2.81
N ARG A 104 14.97 -0.86 -3.64
CA ARG A 104 15.11 -0.43 -5.04
C ARG A 104 15.69 0.98 -5.14
N ALA A 105 15.23 1.92 -4.31
CA ALA A 105 15.76 3.27 -4.25
C ALA A 105 17.25 3.26 -3.87
N LYS A 106 17.63 2.52 -2.82
CA LYS A 106 19.04 2.35 -2.42
C LYS A 106 19.89 1.74 -3.54
N GLY A 107 19.39 0.73 -4.24
CA GLY A 107 20.05 0.13 -5.40
C GLY A 107 20.29 1.13 -6.52
N ARG A 108 19.27 1.92 -6.88
CA ARG A 108 19.37 2.99 -7.88
C ARG A 108 20.41 4.04 -7.48
N THR A 109 20.40 4.50 -6.22
CA THR A 109 21.40 5.46 -5.73
C THR A 109 22.80 4.88 -5.75
N LYS A 110 22.98 3.59 -5.43
CA LYS A 110 24.29 2.92 -5.49
C LYS A 110 24.82 2.87 -6.93
N GLU A 111 23.97 2.56 -7.90
CA GLU A 111 24.35 2.52 -9.31
C GLU A 111 24.74 3.91 -9.82
N ILE A 112 23.96 4.95 -9.48
CA ILE A 112 24.28 6.35 -9.82
C ILE A 112 25.64 6.75 -9.22
N LYS A 113 25.89 6.45 -7.95
CA LYS A 113 27.17 6.75 -7.30
C LYS A 113 28.34 6.01 -7.95
N LYS A 114 28.14 4.77 -8.38
CA LYS A 114 29.15 3.99 -9.12
C LYS A 114 29.48 4.66 -10.45
N GLN A 115 28.46 5.11 -11.19
CA GLN A 115 28.64 5.84 -12.45
C GLN A 115 29.36 7.17 -12.22
N GLN A 116 29.00 7.92 -11.18
CA GLN A 116 29.71 9.15 -10.79
C GLN A 116 31.18 8.88 -10.47
N ALA A 117 31.49 7.83 -9.71
CA ALA A 117 32.87 7.46 -9.40
C ALA A 117 33.69 7.11 -10.66
N GLN A 118 33.10 6.38 -11.61
CA GLN A 118 33.76 6.07 -12.89
C GLN A 118 33.99 7.31 -13.75
N LEU A 119 33.07 8.28 -13.71
CA LEU A 119 33.25 9.56 -14.39
C LEU A 119 34.40 10.35 -13.76
N ILE A 120 34.47 10.42 -12.43
CA ILE A 120 35.56 11.10 -11.72
C ILE A 120 36.92 10.44 -12.01
N GLU A 121 36.98 9.11 -12.08
CA GLU A 121 38.21 8.38 -12.39
C GLU A 121 38.74 8.72 -13.80
N ARG A 122 37.84 8.77 -14.79
CA ARG A 122 38.19 9.00 -16.20
C ARG A 122 38.44 10.46 -16.55
N TRP A 123 37.70 11.37 -15.94
CA TRP A 123 37.67 12.78 -16.33
C TRP A 123 38.14 13.74 -15.23
N GLY A 124 38.51 13.23 -14.06
CA GLY A 124 38.88 14.04 -12.91
C GLY A 124 37.69 14.57 -12.12
N VAL A 125 37.98 15.24 -10.99
CA VAL A 125 36.97 15.76 -10.06
C VAL A 125 36.12 16.89 -10.65
N GLU A 126 36.55 17.46 -11.77
CA GLU A 126 35.91 18.59 -12.47
C GLU A 126 34.49 18.28 -12.93
N VAL A 127 34.19 17.02 -13.27
CA VAL A 127 32.87 16.58 -13.76
C VAL A 127 31.82 16.46 -12.63
N THR A 128 32.22 16.63 -11.38
CA THR A 128 31.31 16.52 -10.22
C THR A 128 30.35 17.71 -10.10
N GLY A 129 30.65 18.84 -10.76
CA GLY A 129 29.82 20.06 -10.70
C GLY A 129 29.84 20.75 -9.33
N THR A 130 30.72 20.33 -8.42
CA THR A 130 30.91 20.90 -7.08
C THR A 130 31.94 22.02 -7.04
N ILE A 131 32.66 22.25 -8.13
CA ILE A 131 33.67 23.30 -8.23
C ILE A 131 32.97 24.63 -8.56
N PRO A 132 33.18 25.71 -7.79
CA PRO A 132 32.64 27.02 -8.14
C PRO A 132 33.29 27.53 -9.44
N LEU A 133 32.47 27.72 -10.46
CA LEU A 133 32.91 28.21 -11.78
C LEU A 133 32.83 29.75 -11.84
N ASP A 134 33.73 30.37 -12.59
CA ASP A 134 33.67 31.79 -12.96
C ASP A 134 32.59 32.07 -14.01
N GLU A 135 32.44 33.35 -14.38
CA GLU A 135 31.46 33.80 -15.37
C GLU A 135 31.68 33.16 -16.76
N TYR A 136 32.87 32.61 -17.02
CA TYR A 136 33.27 31.96 -18.27
C TYR A 136 33.26 30.43 -18.19
N GLY A 137 32.95 29.84 -17.03
CA GLY A 137 32.85 28.39 -16.83
C GLY A 137 34.14 27.70 -16.37
N PHE A 138 35.16 28.43 -15.92
CA PHE A 138 36.42 27.88 -15.43
C PHE A 138 36.46 27.79 -13.89
N PRO A 139 37.21 26.84 -13.30
CA PRO A 139 37.39 26.73 -11.84
C PRO A 139 37.93 28.03 -11.21
N LYS A 140 37.28 28.54 -10.16
CA LYS A 140 37.77 29.71 -9.39
C LYS A 140 38.93 29.39 -8.43
N GLU A 141 39.12 28.11 -8.10
CA GLU A 141 40.16 27.62 -7.18
C GLU A 141 41.10 26.65 -7.92
N GLU A 142 42.40 26.71 -7.61
CA GLU A 142 43.38 25.77 -8.16
C GLU A 142 43.09 24.34 -7.68
N ILE A 143 42.89 23.45 -8.65
CA ILE A 143 42.58 22.04 -8.42
C ILE A 143 43.86 21.34 -7.91
N PRO A 144 43.83 20.59 -6.79
CA PRO A 144 45.01 19.84 -6.35
C PRO A 144 45.39 18.83 -7.44
N ALA A 145 46.54 19.06 -8.08
CA ALA A 145 47.07 18.20 -9.11
C ALA A 145 47.26 16.78 -8.56
N LYS A 146 46.79 15.78 -9.33
CA LYS A 146 46.96 14.36 -9.04
C LYS A 146 48.42 14.11 -8.63
N GLY A 147 48.63 13.63 -7.40
CA GLY A 147 49.94 13.17 -6.94
C GLY A 147 50.42 12.05 -7.86
N HIS A 148 51.37 12.38 -8.73
CA HIS A 148 52.28 11.39 -9.28
C HIS A 148 53.12 10.91 -8.11
N ASP A 149 52.98 9.63 -7.74
CA ASP A 149 53.88 8.96 -6.81
C ASP A 149 55.33 9.26 -7.21
N GLN A 150 56.02 9.99 -6.33
CA GLN A 150 57.47 10.03 -6.28
C GLN A 150 57.95 8.66 -5.75
N SER A 151 57.97 7.67 -6.64
CA SER A 151 58.73 6.43 -6.47
C SER A 151 59.85 6.44 -7.50
N SER A 152 60.91 7.19 -7.23
CA SER A 152 62.23 6.99 -7.82
C SER A 152 63.26 7.81 -7.03
N SER A 153 64.30 7.08 -6.59
CA SER A 153 65.53 7.51 -5.88
C SER A 153 65.46 7.50 -4.35
#